data_AF-A0A5A7RZM2-F1
#
_entry.id   AF-A0A5A7RZM2-F1
#
_cell.length_a   1.000
_cell.length_b   1.000
_cell.length_c   1.000
_cell.angle_alpha   90.00
_cell.angle_beta   90.00
_cell.angle_gamma   90.00
#
_symmetry.space_group_name_H-M   'P 1'
#
loop_
_entity.id
_entity.type
_entity.pdbx_description
1 polymer ?
#
loop_
_entity_poly.entity_id
_entity_poly.type
_entity_poly.pdbx_seq_one_letter_code
_entity_poly.pdbx_strand_id
1 'polypeptide(L)'
;MRIKEHPILSFERGRKVHFYFNGKKIYGYENESIAAALIANGITQLSKSLKYNRPRGFFCGIGKCASCRMRVDGVPNVRTCIERVREGMKVETQEPLAELPSKEFDDKGIDTLECDVLVIGGGPAGLCASLEAAKYGADVIIVDENLRLGGQFIKQTHKFFGSRHEMAGKRGIDIARELEKEIVENRRIRVFLKSSVFGYYESDHGHLFGMAQRLDDMSEKIYRVRCKSAVIASGASENFLVFPNNDLPGVYGAGGVQTLVNVYGVLPGKKVLMVGSGNVGLIVSYQLLQAGMEVKAVVEALPKIGGYFVHAAKLRRFGVPIYVSHTVKEVHGEDKVEGATIVKIDENWKEIPGTEKRIDCDIVCLAVGLSPSVRVVSLTGADIRYIPEAGGYVAIHDDCMETTKRGIFVAGDLSGIEEASIAMLEGKLAGLYSAKRAGKDVDEDKANEYRKRLEELRAGPFGERGRLAKEKIGRLWKECH
;
A
#
# COMPACT_ATOMS: atom_id res chain seq x y z
N MET A 1 -17.80 -16.64 3.74
CA MET A 1 -16.69 -15.81 3.26
C MET A 1 -15.87 -15.17 4.38
N ARG A 2 -16.43 -14.88 5.57
CA ARG A 2 -15.63 -14.43 6.72
C ARG A 2 -14.84 -15.57 7.36
N ILE A 3 -13.59 -15.31 7.69
CA ILE A 3 -12.70 -16.22 8.42
C ILE A 3 -13.17 -16.27 9.88
N LYS A 4 -13.41 -17.49 10.38
CA LYS A 4 -13.79 -17.75 11.77
C LYS A 4 -12.57 -18.08 12.63
N GLU A 5 -11.66 -18.88 12.08
CA GLU A 5 -10.45 -19.34 12.73
C GLU A 5 -9.25 -19.05 11.85
N HIS A 6 -8.17 -18.56 12.44
CA HIS A 6 -6.91 -18.30 11.75
C HIS A 6 -5.75 -18.62 12.71
N PRO A 7 -4.68 -19.31 12.26
CA PRO A 7 -3.60 -19.77 13.14
C PRO A 7 -2.74 -18.63 13.73
N ILE A 8 -2.92 -17.39 13.25
CA ILE A 8 -2.13 -16.23 13.67
C ILE A 8 -3.00 -15.01 14.05
N LEU A 9 -4.18 -14.88 13.44
CA LEU A 9 -4.92 -13.62 13.44
C LEU A 9 -6.19 -13.79 14.26
N SER A 10 -6.46 -12.81 15.12
CA SER A 10 -7.78 -12.55 15.67
C SER A 10 -8.39 -11.35 14.94
N PHE A 11 -9.67 -11.43 14.63
CA PHE A 11 -10.39 -10.37 13.91
C PHE A 11 -11.32 -9.62 14.85
N GLU A 12 -10.93 -8.41 15.23
CA GLU A 12 -11.76 -7.48 16.01
C GLU A 12 -12.71 -6.73 15.08
N ARG A 13 -13.85 -7.36 14.80
CA ARG A 13 -14.80 -6.85 13.79
C ARG A 13 -15.51 -5.56 14.23
N GLY A 14 -15.65 -5.32 15.53
CA GLY A 14 -16.48 -4.23 16.06
C GLY A 14 -17.96 -4.59 16.07
N ARG A 15 -18.84 -3.59 16.22
CA ARG A 15 -20.29 -3.81 16.24
C ARG A 15 -20.79 -4.27 14.87
N LYS A 16 -21.72 -5.23 14.86
CA LYS A 16 -22.45 -5.61 13.64
C LYS A 16 -23.41 -4.49 13.26
N VAL A 17 -23.31 -4.03 12.03
CA VAL A 17 -24.15 -2.96 11.47
C VAL A 17 -24.90 -3.46 10.24
N HIS A 18 -26.01 -2.82 9.93
CA HIS A 18 -26.72 -3.05 8.68
C HIS A 18 -26.63 -1.84 7.77
N PHE A 19 -26.65 -2.08 6.45
CA PHE A 19 -26.66 -1.06 5.42
C PHE A 19 -27.43 -1.56 4.21
N TYR A 20 -27.72 -0.68 3.26
CA TYR A 20 -28.49 -1.01 2.07
C TYR A 20 -27.58 -1.08 0.85
N PHE A 21 -27.61 -2.20 0.14
CA PHE A 21 -26.97 -2.36 -1.16
C PHE A 21 -28.04 -2.47 -2.25
N ASN A 22 -28.11 -1.50 -3.16
CA ASN A 22 -29.18 -1.41 -4.18
C ASN A 22 -30.58 -1.61 -3.57
N GLY A 23 -30.87 -0.94 -2.46
CA GLY A 23 -32.13 -1.04 -1.72
C GLY A 23 -32.30 -2.30 -0.86
N LYS A 24 -31.43 -3.32 -0.98
CA LYS A 24 -31.49 -4.54 -0.17
C LYS A 24 -30.68 -4.40 1.12
N LYS A 25 -31.31 -4.70 2.26
CA LYS A 25 -30.63 -4.73 3.57
C LYS A 25 -29.60 -5.86 3.61
N ILE A 26 -28.34 -5.52 3.89
CA ILE A 26 -27.23 -6.44 4.12
C ILE A 26 -26.45 -6.04 5.39
N TYR A 27 -25.49 -6.86 5.81
CA TYR A 27 -24.78 -6.69 7.07
C TYR A 27 -23.27 -6.59 6.89
N GLY A 28 -22.64 -5.75 7.70
CA GLY A 28 -21.19 -5.60 7.82
C GLY A 28 -20.80 -5.37 9.27
N TYR A 29 -19.57 -4.91 9.46
CA TYR A 29 -19.08 -4.49 10.77
C TYR A 29 -18.37 -3.13 10.67
N GLU A 30 -18.39 -2.34 11.75
CA GLU A 30 -17.89 -0.95 11.75
C GLU A 30 -16.41 -0.80 11.36
N ASN A 31 -15.61 -1.84 11.58
CA ASN A 31 -14.19 -1.85 11.23
C ASN A 31 -13.92 -2.38 9.80
N GLU A 32 -14.96 -2.70 9.03
CA GLU A 32 -14.84 -3.14 7.64
C GLU A 32 -14.99 -1.95 6.68
N SER A 33 -14.28 -1.99 5.55
CA SER A 33 -14.63 -1.14 4.41
C SER A 33 -15.88 -1.66 3.71
N ILE A 34 -16.59 -0.78 2.99
CA ILE A 34 -17.76 -1.14 2.19
C ILE A 34 -17.44 -2.30 1.26
N ALA A 35 -16.32 -2.23 0.53
CA ALA A 35 -15.95 -3.28 -0.41
C ALA A 35 -15.69 -4.63 0.28
N ALA A 36 -15.03 -4.63 1.45
CA ALA A 36 -14.82 -5.86 2.21
C ALA A 36 -16.13 -6.47 2.69
N ALA A 37 -17.07 -5.64 3.18
CA ALA A 37 -18.39 -6.09 3.61
C ALA A 37 -19.21 -6.63 2.43
N LEU A 38 -19.19 -5.99 1.26
CA LEU A 38 -19.85 -6.46 0.04
C LEU A 38 -19.32 -7.84 -0.38
N ILE A 39 -17.99 -8.00 -0.49
CA ILE A 39 -17.36 -9.29 -0.82
C ILE A 39 -17.74 -10.35 0.20
N ALA A 40 -17.76 -10.01 1.48
CA ALA A 40 -18.12 -10.95 2.52
C ALA A 40 -19.60 -11.39 2.49
N ASN A 41 -20.45 -10.67 1.76
CA ASN A 41 -21.83 -11.03 1.41
C ASN A 41 -21.97 -11.65 0.00
N GLY A 42 -20.86 -12.01 -0.65
CA GLY A 42 -20.86 -12.67 -1.96
C GLY A 42 -20.88 -11.71 -3.16
N ILE A 43 -20.75 -10.41 -2.94
CA ILE A 43 -20.79 -9.39 -4.01
C ILE A 43 -19.35 -9.05 -4.42
N THR A 44 -18.91 -9.60 -5.54
CA THR A 44 -17.53 -9.45 -6.05
C THR A 44 -17.40 -8.43 -7.18
N GLN A 45 -18.49 -8.15 -7.90
CA GLN A 45 -18.56 -7.06 -8.87
C GLN A 45 -18.92 -5.77 -8.14
N LEU A 46 -18.01 -4.79 -8.20
CA LEU A 46 -18.13 -3.51 -7.50
C LEU A 46 -18.38 -2.34 -8.44
N SER A 47 -18.03 -2.46 -9.73
CA SER A 47 -18.32 -1.46 -10.76
C SER A 47 -18.31 -2.08 -12.15
N LYS A 48 -18.45 -1.25 -13.19
CA LYS A 48 -18.31 -1.63 -14.59
C LYS A 48 -17.34 -0.71 -15.32
N SER A 49 -16.71 -1.19 -16.38
CA SER A 49 -15.80 -0.39 -17.19
C SER A 49 -16.56 0.62 -18.06
N LEU A 50 -15.96 1.80 -18.25
CA LEU A 50 -16.61 2.92 -18.94
C LEU A 50 -17.05 2.59 -20.38
N LYS A 51 -16.16 2.01 -21.18
CA LYS A 51 -16.39 1.81 -22.62
C LYS A 51 -17.08 0.49 -22.95
N TYR A 52 -16.75 -0.57 -22.23
CA TYR A 52 -17.15 -1.94 -22.58
C TYR A 52 -18.17 -2.53 -21.61
N ASN A 53 -18.59 -1.77 -20.60
CA ASN A 53 -19.49 -2.22 -19.55
C ASN A 53 -19.06 -3.52 -18.84
N ARG A 54 -17.75 -3.82 -18.89
CA ARG A 54 -17.19 -5.07 -18.34
C ARG A 54 -17.22 -5.04 -16.82
N PRO A 55 -17.50 -6.17 -16.16
CA PRO A 55 -17.49 -6.25 -14.70
C PRO A 55 -16.11 -5.88 -14.14
N ARG A 56 -16.10 -5.16 -13.01
CA ARG A 56 -14.88 -4.76 -12.30
C ARG A 56 -15.03 -5.05 -10.82
N GLY A 57 -13.97 -5.57 -10.21
CA GLY A 57 -13.96 -6.00 -8.81
C GLY A 57 -12.89 -5.32 -7.98
N PHE A 58 -12.70 -5.82 -6.77
CA PHE A 58 -11.66 -5.34 -5.86
C PHE A 58 -10.26 -5.71 -6.40
N PHE A 59 -9.32 -4.75 -6.40
CA PHE A 59 -7.96 -4.98 -6.91
C PHE A 59 -6.86 -4.63 -5.89
N CYS A 60 -6.73 -3.35 -5.51
CA CYS A 60 -5.59 -2.88 -4.68
C CYS A 60 -5.87 -2.74 -3.18
N GLY A 61 -7.13 -2.51 -2.79
CA GLY A 61 -7.49 -2.29 -1.37
C GLY A 61 -6.93 -1.03 -0.70
N ILE A 62 -6.31 -0.12 -1.46
CA ILE A 62 -5.64 1.09 -0.95
C ILE A 62 -6.08 2.37 -1.68
N GLY A 63 -7.25 2.35 -2.31
CA GLY A 63 -7.78 3.54 -2.98
C GLY A 63 -7.01 4.01 -4.20
N LYS A 64 -6.08 3.24 -4.78
CA LYS A 64 -5.31 3.66 -5.98
C LYS A 64 -5.96 3.26 -7.30
N CYS A 65 -6.51 2.04 -7.41
CA CYS A 65 -7.24 1.58 -8.60
C CYS A 65 -8.62 2.28 -8.74
N ALA A 66 -9.28 2.13 -9.88
CA ALA A 66 -10.60 2.71 -10.16
C ALA A 66 -11.78 1.71 -10.09
N SER A 67 -11.52 0.44 -9.75
CA SER A 67 -12.46 -0.67 -9.93
C SER A 67 -13.59 -0.81 -8.88
N CYS A 68 -13.61 0.04 -7.85
CA CYS A 68 -14.50 -0.09 -6.68
C CYS A 68 -15.34 1.17 -6.40
N ARG A 69 -15.57 1.99 -7.42
CA ARG A 69 -16.32 3.24 -7.29
C ARG A 69 -17.82 2.99 -7.28
N MET A 70 -18.51 3.48 -6.26
CA MET A 70 -19.96 3.33 -6.07
C MET A 70 -20.57 4.64 -5.58
N ARG A 71 -21.90 4.76 -5.68
CA ARG A 71 -22.63 5.84 -5.03
C ARG A 71 -22.84 5.47 -3.56
N VAL A 72 -22.44 6.35 -2.66
CA VAL A 72 -22.56 6.15 -1.22
C VAL A 72 -23.23 7.36 -0.60
N ASP A 73 -24.38 7.15 0.03
CA ASP A 73 -25.22 8.21 0.63
C ASP A 73 -25.46 9.38 -0.35
N GLY A 74 -25.74 9.05 -1.61
CA GLY A 74 -25.96 10.03 -2.69
C GLY A 74 -24.67 10.55 -3.35
N VAL A 75 -23.50 10.40 -2.74
CA VAL A 75 -22.22 10.85 -3.29
C VAL A 75 -21.68 9.85 -4.31
N PRO A 76 -21.49 10.22 -5.58
CA PRO A 76 -20.96 9.32 -6.60
C PRO A 76 -19.45 9.11 -6.47
N ASN A 77 -18.92 8.08 -7.14
CA ASN A 77 -17.49 7.81 -7.31
C ASN A 77 -16.71 7.56 -6.01
N VAL A 78 -17.41 7.18 -4.93
CA VAL A 78 -16.78 6.88 -3.64
C VAL A 78 -16.00 5.58 -3.74
N ARG A 79 -14.73 5.62 -3.30
CA ARG A 79 -13.85 4.45 -3.30
C ARG A 79 -14.21 3.53 -2.14
N THR A 80 -15.06 2.55 -2.39
CA THR A 80 -15.59 1.64 -1.36
C THR A 80 -14.53 0.82 -0.61
N CYS A 81 -13.33 0.66 -1.16
CA CYS A 81 -12.24 -0.06 -0.48
C CYS A 81 -11.61 0.68 0.70
N ILE A 82 -11.74 2.02 0.75
CA ILE A 82 -11.19 2.88 1.82
C ILE A 82 -12.29 3.66 2.57
N GLU A 83 -13.56 3.41 2.26
CA GLU A 83 -14.71 3.98 2.95
C GLU A 83 -15.30 2.94 3.91
N ARG A 84 -15.63 3.32 5.15
CA ARG A 84 -16.13 2.40 6.18
C ARG A 84 -17.62 2.12 6.01
N VAL A 85 -18.03 0.94 6.45
CA VAL A 85 -19.46 0.64 6.65
C VAL A 85 -19.97 1.41 7.87
N ARG A 86 -21.15 2.03 7.73
CA ARG A 86 -21.90 2.69 8.79
C ARG A 86 -23.33 2.17 8.84
N GLU A 87 -23.93 2.28 10.02
CA GLU A 87 -25.33 1.89 10.23
C GLU A 87 -26.27 2.68 9.31
N GLY A 88 -27.15 1.99 8.61
CA GLY A 88 -28.20 2.58 7.77
C GLY A 88 -27.73 3.21 6.44
N MET A 89 -26.42 3.21 6.15
CA MET A 89 -25.91 3.85 4.93
C MET A 89 -26.45 3.20 3.65
N LYS A 90 -26.50 3.98 2.57
CA LYS A 90 -26.96 3.53 1.24
C LYS A 90 -25.77 3.40 0.31
N VAL A 91 -25.56 2.21 -0.22
CA VAL A 91 -24.50 1.90 -1.19
C VAL A 91 -25.17 1.39 -2.46
N GLU A 92 -24.88 2.04 -3.58
CA GLU A 92 -25.56 1.78 -4.85
C GLU A 92 -24.54 1.59 -5.96
N THR A 93 -24.78 0.59 -6.82
CA THR A 93 -24.10 0.53 -8.11
C THR A 93 -24.42 1.79 -8.91
N GLN A 94 -23.46 2.25 -9.69
CA GLN A 94 -23.59 3.43 -10.52
C GLN A 94 -23.18 3.11 -11.94
N GLU A 95 -23.70 3.88 -12.89
CA GLU A 95 -23.11 3.93 -14.22
C GLU A 95 -21.66 4.44 -14.15
N PRO A 96 -20.78 4.02 -15.07
CA PRO A 96 -19.38 4.45 -15.06
C PRO A 96 -19.22 5.97 -15.13
N LEU A 97 -20.10 6.64 -15.88
CA LEU A 97 -20.32 8.08 -15.83
C LEU A 97 -21.46 8.35 -14.85
N ALA A 98 -21.11 8.60 -13.59
CA ALA A 98 -22.12 8.88 -12.58
C ALA A 98 -22.75 10.25 -12.76
N GLU A 99 -24.07 10.29 -12.60
CA GLU A 99 -24.82 11.54 -12.43
C GLU A 99 -24.38 12.25 -11.15
N LEU A 100 -24.02 13.52 -11.29
CA LEU A 100 -23.64 14.38 -10.18
C LEU A 100 -24.91 14.85 -9.46
N PRO A 101 -24.91 14.89 -8.11
CA PRO A 101 -26.05 15.40 -7.36
C PRO A 101 -26.22 16.91 -7.63
N SER A 102 -27.47 17.37 -7.71
CA SER A 102 -27.78 18.80 -7.62
C SER A 102 -27.60 19.24 -6.16
N LYS A 103 -26.49 19.92 -5.89
CA LYS A 103 -26.19 20.47 -4.56
C LYS A 103 -25.54 21.83 -4.72
N GLU A 104 -25.98 22.79 -3.90
CA GLU A 104 -25.29 24.08 -3.79
C GLU A 104 -23.92 23.90 -3.12
N PHE A 105 -22.96 24.72 -3.53
CA PHE A 105 -21.63 24.73 -2.92
C PHE A 105 -21.74 25.26 -1.49
N ASP A 106 -21.37 24.44 -0.52
CA ASP A 106 -21.34 24.77 0.91
C ASP A 106 -19.90 25.09 1.30
N ASP A 107 -19.57 26.38 1.42
CA ASP A 107 -18.24 26.82 1.84
C ASP A 107 -18.05 26.60 3.34
N LYS A 108 -17.38 25.50 3.69
CA LYS A 108 -17.05 25.14 5.08
C LYS A 108 -15.79 25.85 5.61
N GLY A 109 -15.24 26.80 4.86
CA GLY A 109 -14.01 27.50 5.21
C GLY A 109 -12.77 26.62 5.13
N ILE A 110 -11.62 27.24 5.39
CA ILE A 110 -10.31 26.59 5.37
C ILE A 110 -9.58 26.87 6.68
N ASP A 111 -9.32 25.83 7.46
CA ASP A 111 -8.56 25.94 8.70
C ASP A 111 -7.05 25.96 8.43
N THR A 112 -6.27 26.53 9.35
CA THR A 112 -4.81 26.49 9.29
C THR A 112 -4.25 25.62 10.41
N LEU A 113 -3.35 24.70 10.04
CA LEU A 113 -2.56 23.89 10.95
C LEU A 113 -1.09 24.26 10.80
N GLU A 114 -0.37 24.33 11.92
CA GLU A 114 1.07 24.59 11.94
C GLU A 114 1.80 23.47 12.67
N CYS A 115 2.97 23.09 12.15
CA CYS A 115 3.84 22.09 12.78
C CYS A 115 5.31 22.35 12.42
N ASP A 116 6.23 21.74 13.16
CA ASP A 116 7.63 21.74 12.77
C ASP A 116 7.83 20.81 11.56
N VAL A 117 7.31 19.57 11.66
CA VAL A 117 7.47 18.53 10.64
C VAL A 117 6.11 17.96 10.23
N LEU A 118 5.81 18.02 8.93
CA LEU A 118 4.66 17.32 8.33
C LEU A 118 5.10 15.96 7.79
N VAL A 119 4.47 14.88 8.23
CA VAL A 119 4.70 13.53 7.71
C VAL A 119 3.50 13.07 6.90
N ILE A 120 3.72 12.75 5.62
CA ILE A 120 2.66 12.34 4.68
C ILE A 120 2.78 10.83 4.43
N GLY A 121 1.92 10.05 5.08
CA GLY A 121 1.87 8.59 5.03
C GLY A 121 2.13 7.97 6.40
N GLY A 122 1.17 7.20 6.91
CA GLY A 122 1.17 6.48 8.18
C GLY A 122 1.68 5.05 8.08
N GLY A 123 2.53 4.75 7.09
CA GLY A 123 3.22 3.47 6.96
C GLY A 123 4.49 3.36 7.81
N PRO A 124 5.27 2.27 7.69
CA PRO A 124 6.46 2.03 8.51
C PRO A 124 7.45 3.20 8.53
N ALA A 125 7.78 3.74 7.35
CA ALA A 125 8.68 4.88 7.23
C ALA A 125 8.14 6.13 7.92
N GLY A 126 6.86 6.47 7.70
CA GLY A 126 6.25 7.67 8.28
C GLY A 126 6.03 7.57 9.80
N LEU A 127 5.68 6.38 10.32
CA LEU A 127 5.59 6.15 11.76
C LEU A 127 6.96 6.34 12.43
N CYS A 128 8.00 5.72 11.86
CA CYS A 128 9.36 5.89 12.37
C CYS A 128 9.88 7.33 12.23
N ALA A 129 9.58 8.02 11.12
CA ALA A 129 9.94 9.42 10.93
C ALA A 129 9.27 10.33 11.97
N SER A 130 7.99 10.10 12.25
CA SER A 130 7.23 10.90 13.20
C SER A 130 7.77 10.74 14.63
N LEU A 131 8.05 9.50 15.05
CA LEU A 131 8.62 9.22 16.37
C LEU A 131 10.04 9.78 16.49
N GLU A 132 10.89 9.62 15.47
CA GLU A 132 12.26 10.12 15.50
C GLU A 132 12.30 11.65 15.52
N ALA A 133 11.45 12.33 14.73
CA ALA A 133 11.37 13.80 14.76
C ALA A 133 10.86 14.31 16.13
N ALA A 134 9.82 13.68 16.68
CA ALA A 134 9.27 14.06 17.98
C ALA A 134 10.26 13.84 19.14
N LYS A 135 11.14 12.84 19.04
CA LYS A 135 12.21 12.57 20.01
C LYS A 135 13.19 13.75 20.14
N TYR A 136 13.44 14.49 19.06
CA TYR A 136 14.24 15.73 19.08
C TYR A 136 13.41 16.99 19.36
N GLY A 137 12.17 16.84 19.86
CA GLY A 137 11.33 17.94 20.30
C GLY A 137 10.62 18.70 19.17
N ALA A 138 10.50 18.11 17.97
CA ALA A 138 9.65 18.65 16.92
C ALA A 138 8.17 18.40 17.20
N ASP A 139 7.32 19.39 16.91
CA ASP A 139 5.87 19.18 16.85
C ASP A 139 5.49 18.64 15.47
N VAL A 140 4.89 17.45 15.44
CA VAL A 140 4.67 16.66 14.23
C VAL A 140 3.20 16.55 13.92
N ILE A 141 2.84 16.70 12.65
CA ILE A 141 1.55 16.25 12.12
C ILE A 141 1.81 15.06 11.21
N ILE A 142 1.15 13.92 11.47
CA ILE A 142 1.15 12.76 10.58
C ILE A 142 -0.21 12.63 9.91
N VAL A 143 -0.21 12.48 8.59
CA VAL A 143 -1.40 12.42 7.74
C VAL A 143 -1.45 11.10 6.99
N ASP A 144 -2.59 10.41 7.00
CA ASP A 144 -2.82 9.21 6.19
C ASP A 144 -4.25 9.17 5.63
N GLU A 145 -4.37 8.73 4.36
CA GLU A 145 -5.66 8.64 3.67
C GLU A 145 -6.52 7.45 4.16
N ASN A 146 -5.90 6.48 4.82
CA ASN A 146 -6.57 5.28 5.31
C ASN A 146 -7.24 5.49 6.67
N LEU A 147 -7.93 4.44 7.07
CA LEU A 147 -8.76 4.36 8.27
C LEU A 147 -7.96 4.15 9.55
N ARG A 148 -6.68 3.77 9.46
CA ARG A 148 -5.80 3.45 10.58
C ARG A 148 -4.34 3.60 10.19
N LEU A 149 -3.48 3.76 11.18
CA LEU A 149 -2.03 3.75 10.99
C LEU A 149 -1.48 2.34 10.72
N GLY A 150 -0.23 2.27 10.27
CA GLY A 150 0.55 1.05 10.07
C GLY A 150 0.84 0.72 8.60
N GLY A 151 0.15 1.34 7.63
CA GLY A 151 0.39 1.14 6.20
C GLY A 151 0.40 -0.35 5.80
N GLN A 152 1.54 -0.86 5.31
CA GLN A 152 1.64 -2.28 4.92
C GLN A 152 1.85 -3.24 6.10
N PHE A 153 2.30 -2.77 7.28
CA PHE A 153 2.55 -3.64 8.43
C PHE A 153 1.31 -4.35 8.94
N ILE A 154 0.14 -3.70 8.88
CA ILE A 154 -1.14 -4.28 9.32
C ILE A 154 -1.55 -5.52 8.51
N LYS A 155 -0.84 -5.81 7.41
CA LYS A 155 -1.07 -6.96 6.52
C LYS A 155 -0.04 -8.07 6.70
N GLN A 156 1.05 -7.81 7.44
CA GLN A 156 2.22 -8.69 7.50
C GLN A 156 2.14 -9.64 8.69
N THR A 157 1.66 -10.85 8.42
CA THR A 157 1.64 -11.94 9.41
C THR A 157 2.94 -12.73 9.46
N HIS A 158 3.93 -12.51 8.59
CA HIS A 158 5.21 -13.21 8.68
C HIS A 158 6.09 -12.58 9.78
N LYS A 159 7.04 -13.35 10.32
CA LYS A 159 8.03 -12.83 11.27
C LYS A 159 9.19 -12.19 10.52
N PHE A 160 9.70 -11.09 11.05
CA PHE A 160 10.90 -10.44 10.55
C PHE A 160 12.12 -11.30 10.88
N PHE A 161 13.09 -11.32 9.97
CA PHE A 161 14.39 -11.97 10.14
C PHE A 161 15.45 -10.89 10.37
N GLY A 162 16.62 -11.28 10.89
CA GLY A 162 17.74 -10.37 11.15
C GLY A 162 17.98 -10.15 12.63
N SER A 163 18.39 -8.93 13.00
CA SER A 163 18.76 -8.57 14.37
C SER A 163 17.54 -8.20 15.25
N ARG A 164 17.69 -8.26 16.58
CA ARG A 164 16.65 -7.75 17.51
C ARG A 164 16.31 -6.28 17.22
N HIS A 165 17.28 -5.50 16.73
CA HIS A 165 17.08 -4.09 16.39
C HIS A 165 16.28 -3.89 15.08
N GLU A 166 16.11 -4.93 14.25
CA GLU A 166 15.15 -4.98 13.13
C GLU A 166 13.83 -5.65 13.52
N MET A 167 13.54 -5.77 14.82
CA MET A 167 12.34 -6.43 15.33
C MET A 167 12.26 -7.91 14.94
N ALA A 168 13.42 -8.58 14.77
CA ALA A 168 13.46 -9.99 14.42
C ALA A 168 12.64 -10.86 15.39
N GLY A 169 11.85 -11.76 14.82
CA GLY A 169 10.92 -12.62 15.57
C GLY A 169 9.54 -12.01 15.84
N LYS A 170 9.35 -10.69 15.67
CA LYS A 170 8.03 -10.04 15.70
C LYS A 170 7.39 -10.06 14.31
N ARG A 171 6.06 -9.95 14.27
CA ARG A 171 5.30 -9.83 13.02
C ARG A 171 5.03 -8.36 12.72
N GLY A 172 4.89 -8.00 11.44
CA GLY A 172 4.58 -6.62 11.07
C GLY A 172 3.31 -6.11 11.74
N ILE A 173 2.27 -6.93 11.88
CA ILE A 173 1.04 -6.57 12.59
C ILE A 173 1.27 -6.17 14.06
N ASP A 174 2.25 -6.78 14.73
CA ASP A 174 2.56 -6.51 16.14
C ASP A 174 3.38 -5.22 16.23
N ILE A 175 4.35 -5.05 15.32
CA ILE A 175 5.15 -3.83 15.19
C ILE A 175 4.24 -2.62 14.89
N ALA A 176 3.24 -2.78 14.01
CA ALA A 176 2.26 -1.72 13.72
C ALA A 176 1.52 -1.27 14.96
N ARG A 177 1.05 -2.21 15.79
CA ARG A 177 0.31 -1.90 17.02
C ARG A 177 1.18 -1.19 18.04
N GLU A 178 2.44 -1.62 18.19
CA GLU A 178 3.41 -0.98 19.08
C GLU A 178 3.68 0.46 18.64
N LEU A 179 3.99 0.69 17.36
CA LEU A 179 4.24 2.03 16.82
C LEU A 179 2.99 2.91 16.85
N GLU A 180 1.81 2.37 16.53
CA GLU A 180 0.53 3.11 16.61
C GLU A 180 0.27 3.59 18.04
N LYS A 181 0.52 2.74 19.04
CA LYS A 181 0.41 3.10 20.45
C LYS A 181 1.38 4.22 20.84
N GLU A 182 2.65 4.10 20.48
CA GLU A 182 3.66 5.13 20.76
C GLU A 182 3.31 6.48 20.12
N ILE A 183 2.78 6.48 18.89
CA ILE A 183 2.34 7.69 18.19
C ILE A 183 1.17 8.36 18.93
N VAL A 184 0.14 7.58 19.30
CA VAL A 184 -1.08 8.10 19.93
C VAL A 184 -0.80 8.62 21.35
N GLU A 185 0.14 8.01 22.08
CA GLU A 185 0.53 8.43 23.42
C GLU A 185 1.49 9.64 23.42
N ASN A 186 2.10 9.98 22.27
CA ASN A 186 3.06 11.07 22.16
C ASN A 186 2.37 12.43 21.97
N ARG A 187 2.48 13.32 22.97
CA ARG A 187 1.86 14.65 22.98
C ARG A 187 2.36 15.61 21.89
N ARG A 188 3.50 15.32 21.26
CA ARG A 188 4.04 16.14 20.15
C ARG A 188 3.53 15.72 18.78
N ILE A 189 2.79 14.61 18.69
CA ILE A 189 2.34 14.05 17.42
C ILE A 189 0.82 14.18 17.32
N ARG A 190 0.35 14.88 16.29
CA ARG A 190 -1.08 14.94 15.94
C ARG A 190 -1.36 14.08 14.72
N VAL A 191 -2.35 13.20 14.84
CA VAL A 191 -2.71 12.23 13.80
C VAL A 191 -3.96 12.69 13.04
N PHE A 192 -3.87 12.71 11.71
CA PHE A 192 -5.00 12.96 10.81
C PHE A 192 -5.21 11.76 9.88
N LEU A 193 -6.17 10.91 10.23
CA LEU A 193 -6.65 9.80 9.40
C LEU A 193 -7.78 10.25 8.48
N LYS A 194 -8.07 9.46 7.45
CA LYS A 194 -9.03 9.80 6.38
C LYS A 194 -8.68 11.14 5.72
N SER A 195 -7.38 11.46 5.65
CA SER A 195 -6.88 12.75 5.22
C SER A 195 -5.92 12.59 4.05
N SER A 196 -6.17 13.33 2.98
CA SER A 196 -5.34 13.32 1.77
C SER A 196 -4.66 14.67 1.59
N VAL A 197 -3.34 14.66 1.48
CA VAL A 197 -2.58 15.82 1.01
C VAL A 197 -2.68 15.87 -0.51
N PHE A 198 -3.21 16.95 -1.05
CA PHE A 198 -3.53 17.07 -2.48
C PHE A 198 -2.76 18.19 -3.19
N GLY A 199 -2.13 19.09 -2.45
CA GLY A 199 -1.47 20.27 -3.00
C GLY A 199 -0.24 20.70 -2.22
N TYR A 200 0.71 21.31 -2.93
CA TYR A 200 1.85 22.04 -2.39
C TYR A 200 1.86 23.43 -3.02
N TYR A 201 2.01 24.46 -2.21
CA TYR A 201 1.83 25.85 -2.62
C TYR A 201 3.01 26.71 -2.20
N GLU A 202 3.13 27.87 -2.83
CA GLU A 202 4.09 28.90 -2.43
C GLU A 202 3.82 29.35 -0.98
N SER A 203 4.91 29.60 -0.25
CA SER A 203 4.87 30.06 1.13
C SER A 203 6.06 30.97 1.38
N ASP A 204 5.82 32.12 1.99
CA ASP A 204 6.89 33.06 2.40
C ASP A 204 7.72 32.49 3.57
N HIS A 205 7.15 31.54 4.31
CA HIS A 205 7.74 30.93 5.50
C HIS A 205 7.56 29.42 5.45
N GLY A 206 8.65 28.69 5.21
CA GLY A 206 8.67 27.22 5.17
C GLY A 206 7.91 26.64 3.98
N HIS A 207 7.02 25.70 4.27
CA HIS A 207 6.25 24.92 3.29
C HIS A 207 4.75 25.02 3.57
N LEU A 208 3.94 25.04 2.52
CA LEU A 208 2.48 25.07 2.62
C LEU A 208 1.86 23.93 1.81
N PHE A 209 1.08 23.08 2.48
CA PHE A 209 0.35 21.98 1.88
C PHE A 209 -1.16 22.16 2.01
N GLY A 210 -1.90 21.67 1.01
CA GLY A 210 -3.36 21.52 1.07
C GLY A 210 -3.73 20.11 1.51
N MET A 211 -4.54 19.98 2.55
CA MET A 211 -5.03 18.71 3.07
C MET A 211 -6.56 18.71 3.12
N ALA A 212 -7.19 17.61 2.68
CA ALA A 212 -8.62 17.38 2.82
C ALA A 212 -8.87 16.18 3.74
N GLN A 213 -9.69 16.36 4.78
CA GLN A 213 -10.10 15.30 5.69
C GLN A 213 -11.55 14.93 5.44
N ARG A 214 -11.83 13.63 5.22
CA ARG A 214 -13.20 13.12 5.08
C ARG A 214 -13.83 12.80 6.43
N LEU A 215 -15.00 13.38 6.65
CA LEU A 215 -15.83 13.18 7.83
C LEU A 215 -16.86 12.06 7.60
N ASP A 216 -17.47 11.57 8.68
CA ASP A 216 -18.37 10.41 8.61
C ASP A 216 -19.70 10.71 7.93
N ASP A 217 -20.08 11.99 7.82
CA ASP A 217 -21.25 12.48 7.07
C ASP A 217 -20.96 12.66 5.57
N MET A 218 -19.84 12.11 5.08
CA MET A 218 -19.33 12.26 3.71
C MET A 218 -18.90 13.67 3.32
N SER A 219 -18.92 14.63 4.26
CA SER A 219 -18.38 15.96 4.01
C SER A 219 -16.87 16.01 4.20
N GLU A 220 -16.26 17.08 3.70
CA GLU A 220 -14.81 17.28 3.75
C GLU A 220 -14.49 18.55 4.53
N LYS A 221 -13.40 18.49 5.29
CA LYS A 221 -12.79 19.65 5.94
C LYS A 221 -11.43 19.92 5.31
N ILE A 222 -11.22 21.15 4.86
CA ILE A 222 -10.00 21.56 4.16
C ILE A 222 -9.07 22.30 5.12
N TYR A 223 -7.78 22.00 5.03
CA TYR A 223 -6.74 22.62 5.84
C TYR A 223 -5.60 23.14 4.97
N ARG A 224 -5.10 24.31 5.33
CA ARG A 224 -3.76 24.80 5.02
C ARG A 224 -2.81 24.26 6.09
N VAL A 225 -1.82 23.48 5.70
CA VAL A 225 -0.82 22.93 6.63
C VAL A 225 0.50 23.64 6.39
N ARG A 226 0.90 24.52 7.31
CA ARG A 226 2.21 25.18 7.31
C ARG A 226 3.19 24.33 8.10
N CYS A 227 4.37 24.08 7.53
CA CYS A 227 5.43 23.36 8.21
C CYS A 227 6.81 23.90 7.88
N LYS A 228 7.79 23.64 8.75
CA LYS A 228 9.20 24.02 8.51
C LYS A 228 9.91 23.01 7.61
N SER A 229 9.53 21.74 7.69
CA SER A 229 9.99 20.67 6.81
C SER A 229 8.89 19.61 6.63
N ALA A 230 9.03 18.73 5.65
CA ALA A 230 8.10 17.63 5.43
C ALA A 230 8.81 16.33 5.06
N VAL A 231 8.30 15.19 5.55
CA VAL A 231 8.71 13.84 5.15
C VAL A 231 7.58 13.20 4.36
N ILE A 232 7.82 12.92 3.08
CA ILE A 232 6.86 12.23 2.21
C ILE A 232 7.17 10.73 2.27
N ALA A 233 6.25 9.96 2.84
CA ALA A 233 6.32 8.52 3.03
C ALA A 233 5.10 7.82 2.40
N SER A 234 4.72 8.25 1.19
CA SER A 234 3.52 7.80 0.47
C SER A 234 3.58 6.36 -0.05
N GLY A 235 4.71 5.67 0.16
CA GLY A 235 4.92 4.28 -0.22
C GLY A 235 4.88 4.04 -1.73
N ALA A 236 4.37 2.88 -2.13
CA ALA A 236 4.30 2.43 -3.51
C ALA A 236 2.95 1.77 -3.83
N SER A 237 2.68 1.59 -5.12
CA SER A 237 1.51 0.87 -5.63
C SER A 237 1.90 -0.34 -6.45
N GLU A 238 1.03 -1.35 -6.46
CA GLU A 238 1.23 -2.60 -7.19
C GLU A 238 1.26 -2.38 -8.70
N ASN A 239 2.16 -3.10 -9.38
CA ASN A 239 2.21 -3.12 -10.82
C ASN A 239 1.10 -4.00 -11.40
N PHE A 240 0.68 -3.66 -12.62
CA PHE A 240 -0.25 -4.45 -13.40
C PHE A 240 0.53 -5.28 -14.42
N LEU A 241 0.02 -6.47 -14.73
CA LEU A 241 0.47 -7.26 -15.86
C LEU A 241 -0.62 -7.24 -16.94
N VAL A 242 -0.22 -7.06 -18.19
CA VAL A 242 -1.15 -7.00 -19.33
C VAL A 242 -1.32 -8.40 -19.92
N PHE A 243 -2.54 -8.91 -19.87
CA PHE A 243 -2.95 -10.17 -20.49
C PHE A 243 -4.49 -10.14 -20.70
N PRO A 244 -5.04 -10.94 -21.63
CA PRO A 244 -6.48 -11.05 -21.83
C PRO A 244 -7.24 -11.33 -20.53
N ASN A 245 -8.32 -10.58 -20.30
CA ASN A 245 -9.19 -10.65 -19.13
C ASN A 245 -8.50 -10.38 -17.78
N ASN A 246 -7.37 -9.65 -17.76
CA ASN A 246 -6.72 -9.20 -16.52
C ASN A 246 -7.56 -8.24 -15.65
N ASP A 247 -8.75 -7.88 -16.10
CA ASP A 247 -9.64 -6.93 -15.45
C ASP A 247 -10.82 -7.54 -14.68
N LEU A 248 -11.05 -8.84 -14.84
CA LEU A 248 -12.20 -9.53 -14.26
C LEU A 248 -12.17 -9.47 -12.72
N PRO A 249 -13.34 -9.36 -12.06
CA PRO A 249 -13.46 -9.65 -10.64
C PRO A 249 -12.88 -11.03 -10.32
N GLY A 250 -11.93 -11.10 -9.38
CA GLY A 250 -11.13 -12.31 -9.17
C GLY A 250 -9.66 -12.13 -9.52
N VAL A 251 -9.32 -11.09 -10.31
CA VAL A 251 -7.93 -10.64 -10.47
C VAL A 251 -7.61 -9.57 -9.42
N TYR A 252 -6.58 -9.80 -8.63
CA TYR A 252 -6.20 -8.94 -7.51
C TYR A 252 -4.70 -8.62 -7.53
N GLY A 253 -4.31 -7.50 -6.93
CA GLY A 253 -2.95 -7.34 -6.43
C GLY A 253 -2.73 -8.17 -5.16
N ALA A 254 -1.51 -8.65 -4.93
CA ALA A 254 -1.10 -9.34 -3.71
C ALA A 254 -1.41 -8.55 -2.43
N GLY A 255 -1.08 -7.25 -2.41
CA GLY A 255 -1.41 -6.35 -1.31
C GLY A 255 -2.92 -6.14 -1.14
N GLY A 256 -3.66 -6.14 -2.24
CA GLY A 256 -5.13 -6.13 -2.23
C GLY A 256 -5.73 -7.36 -1.56
N VAL A 257 -5.34 -8.58 -1.97
CA VAL A 257 -5.84 -9.82 -1.35
C VAL A 257 -5.45 -9.86 0.12
N GLN A 258 -4.21 -9.50 0.48
CA GLN A 258 -3.80 -9.41 1.87
C GLN A 258 -4.67 -8.45 2.69
N THR A 259 -5.14 -7.35 2.09
CA THR A 259 -6.04 -6.42 2.79
C THR A 259 -7.36 -7.10 3.14
N LEU A 260 -7.97 -7.83 2.21
CA LEU A 260 -9.21 -8.57 2.49
C LEU A 260 -9.00 -9.66 3.53
N VAL A 261 -7.95 -10.47 3.36
CA VAL A 261 -7.72 -11.67 4.17
C VAL A 261 -7.15 -11.33 5.54
N ASN A 262 -6.08 -10.54 5.61
CA ASN A 262 -5.33 -10.32 6.84
C ASN A 262 -5.88 -9.15 7.68
N VAL A 263 -6.50 -8.14 7.06
CA VAL A 263 -7.06 -6.99 7.79
C VAL A 263 -8.54 -7.22 8.11
N TYR A 264 -9.35 -7.54 7.11
CA TYR A 264 -10.80 -7.68 7.28
C TYR A 264 -11.27 -9.11 7.59
N GLY A 265 -10.41 -10.11 7.45
CA GLY A 265 -10.78 -11.51 7.67
C GLY A 265 -11.87 -11.98 6.71
N VAL A 266 -11.76 -11.59 5.44
CA VAL A 266 -12.69 -11.89 4.35
C VAL A 266 -11.95 -12.66 3.25
N LEU A 267 -12.46 -13.83 2.91
CA LEU A 267 -11.97 -14.63 1.78
C LEU A 267 -12.67 -14.19 0.49
N PRO A 268 -11.94 -13.66 -0.51
CA PRO A 268 -12.52 -13.28 -1.80
C PRO A 268 -12.89 -14.46 -2.70
N GLY A 269 -12.48 -15.68 -2.35
CA GLY A 269 -12.57 -16.90 -3.15
C GLY A 269 -11.84 -18.04 -2.43
N LYS A 270 -11.56 -19.14 -3.13
CA LYS A 270 -11.01 -20.36 -2.53
C LYS A 270 -9.72 -20.84 -3.19
N LYS A 271 -9.59 -20.76 -4.51
CA LYS A 271 -8.53 -21.36 -5.31
C LYS A 271 -7.68 -20.28 -5.97
N VAL A 272 -6.43 -20.18 -5.56
CA VAL A 272 -5.53 -19.07 -5.92
C VAL A 272 -4.47 -19.53 -6.91
N LEU A 273 -4.33 -18.81 -8.01
CA LEU A 273 -3.12 -18.76 -8.82
C LEU A 273 -2.32 -17.51 -8.43
N MET A 274 -1.08 -17.69 -7.96
CA MET A 274 -0.16 -16.58 -7.70
C MET A 274 0.76 -16.35 -8.90
N VAL A 275 0.86 -15.11 -9.37
CA VAL A 275 1.76 -14.67 -10.45
C VAL A 275 2.88 -13.83 -9.85
N GLY A 276 4.10 -14.35 -9.90
CA GLY A 276 5.30 -13.80 -9.28
C GLY A 276 5.78 -14.61 -8.07
N SER A 277 7.06 -14.95 -8.02
CA SER A 277 7.70 -15.70 -6.93
C SER A 277 8.76 -14.88 -6.17
N GLY A 278 8.72 -13.55 -6.29
CA GLY A 278 9.43 -12.66 -5.38
C GLY A 278 8.97 -12.83 -3.92
N ASN A 279 9.63 -12.15 -2.99
CA ASN A 279 9.32 -12.25 -1.55
C ASN A 279 7.82 -12.03 -1.26
N VAL A 280 7.20 -11.02 -1.87
CA VAL A 280 5.77 -10.75 -1.75
C VAL A 280 4.95 -11.97 -2.20
N GLY A 281 5.12 -12.45 -3.43
CA GLY A 281 4.32 -13.55 -3.98
C GLY A 281 4.42 -14.84 -3.14
N LEU A 282 5.62 -15.19 -2.68
CA LEU A 282 5.83 -16.36 -1.83
C LEU A 282 5.22 -16.20 -0.43
N ILE A 283 5.44 -15.04 0.21
CA ILE A 283 4.91 -14.76 1.55
C ILE A 283 3.38 -14.72 1.51
N VAL A 284 2.79 -13.97 0.56
CA VAL A 284 1.34 -13.86 0.44
C VAL A 284 0.72 -15.22 0.16
N SER A 285 1.28 -16.02 -0.76
CA SER A 285 0.79 -17.39 -1.00
C SER A 285 0.74 -18.21 0.29
N TYR A 286 1.75 -18.11 1.15
CA TYR A 286 1.77 -18.85 2.41
C TYR A 286 0.73 -18.32 3.40
N GLN A 287 0.49 -17.01 3.43
CA GLN A 287 -0.58 -16.42 4.25
C GLN A 287 -1.97 -16.86 3.79
N LEU A 288 -2.19 -17.01 2.48
CA LEU A 288 -3.47 -17.49 1.95
C LEU A 288 -3.72 -18.95 2.34
N LEU A 289 -2.69 -19.80 2.35
CA LEU A 289 -2.78 -21.15 2.91
C LEU A 289 -3.16 -21.12 4.40
N GLN A 290 -2.54 -20.22 5.19
CA GLN A 290 -2.87 -20.05 6.62
C GLN A 290 -4.31 -19.60 6.84
N ALA A 291 -4.88 -18.86 5.90
CA ALA A 291 -6.28 -18.44 5.90
C ALA A 291 -7.27 -19.51 5.41
N GLY A 292 -6.79 -20.71 5.09
CA GLY A 292 -7.62 -21.84 4.64
C GLY A 292 -7.97 -21.82 3.15
N MET A 293 -7.25 -21.04 2.34
CA MET A 293 -7.39 -21.03 0.88
C MET A 293 -6.48 -22.09 0.24
N GLU A 294 -6.80 -22.51 -0.97
CA GLU A 294 -6.02 -23.47 -1.76
C GLU A 294 -5.17 -22.72 -2.79
N VAL A 295 -3.86 -22.64 -2.57
CA VAL A 295 -2.94 -22.09 -3.59
C VAL A 295 -2.60 -23.18 -4.60
N LYS A 296 -3.15 -23.07 -5.81
CA LYS A 296 -3.04 -24.08 -6.87
C LYS A 296 -1.66 -24.10 -7.51
N ALA A 297 -1.05 -22.93 -7.68
CA ALA A 297 0.30 -22.77 -8.21
C ALA A 297 0.84 -21.36 -7.92
N VAL A 298 2.16 -21.25 -7.91
CA VAL A 298 2.89 -20.00 -8.10
C VAL A 298 3.58 -20.08 -9.47
N VAL A 299 3.44 -19.05 -10.29
CA VAL A 299 4.19 -18.94 -11.56
C VAL A 299 5.22 -17.81 -11.47
N GLU A 300 6.37 -18.02 -12.08
CA GLU A 300 7.49 -17.09 -12.12
C GLU A 300 8.04 -17.05 -13.54
N ALA A 301 8.18 -15.84 -14.06
CA ALA A 301 8.64 -15.64 -15.41
C ALA A 301 10.17 -15.85 -15.51
N LEU A 302 10.92 -15.52 -14.45
CA LEU A 302 12.34 -15.84 -14.38
C LEU A 302 12.58 -17.37 -14.39
N PRO A 303 13.74 -17.84 -14.86
CA PRO A 303 14.12 -19.26 -14.82
C PRO A 303 14.50 -19.76 -13.41
N LYS A 304 14.25 -18.93 -12.38
CA LYS A 304 14.56 -19.21 -10.98
C LYS A 304 13.54 -18.55 -10.07
N ILE A 305 13.43 -19.03 -8.84
CA ILE A 305 12.59 -18.40 -7.81
C ILE A 305 13.17 -17.03 -7.43
N GLY A 306 12.32 -16.00 -7.42
CA GLY A 306 12.73 -14.61 -7.22
C GLY A 306 12.87 -14.16 -5.76
N GLY A 307 12.38 -14.93 -4.79
CA GLY A 307 12.44 -14.62 -3.36
C GLY A 307 13.23 -15.61 -2.52
N TYR A 308 13.29 -15.40 -1.20
CA TYR A 308 14.04 -16.27 -0.30
C TYR A 308 13.53 -17.72 -0.33
N PHE A 309 14.48 -18.66 -0.42
CA PHE A 309 14.20 -20.09 -0.49
C PHE A 309 13.37 -20.60 0.70
N VAL A 310 13.52 -20.01 1.89
CA VAL A 310 12.74 -20.39 3.09
C VAL A 310 11.23 -20.17 2.91
N HIS A 311 10.82 -19.19 2.10
CA HIS A 311 9.41 -18.97 1.80
C HIS A 311 8.91 -19.96 0.75
N ALA A 312 9.70 -20.23 -0.30
CA ALA A 312 9.37 -21.24 -1.30
C ALA A 312 9.29 -22.66 -0.71
N ALA A 313 10.21 -23.03 0.18
CA ALA A 313 10.23 -24.33 0.83
C ALA A 313 8.96 -24.58 1.65
N LYS A 314 8.41 -23.55 2.31
CA LYS A 314 7.11 -23.65 3.00
C LYS A 314 6.01 -24.03 2.01
N LEU A 315 5.86 -23.31 0.91
CA LEU A 315 4.83 -23.60 -0.10
C LEU A 315 4.95 -25.03 -0.66
N ARG A 316 6.18 -25.45 -1.02
CA ARG A 316 6.45 -26.80 -1.54
C ARG A 316 6.09 -27.90 -0.53
N ARG A 317 6.29 -27.66 0.77
CA ARG A 317 5.90 -28.62 1.84
C ARG A 317 4.38 -28.78 1.96
N PHE A 318 3.61 -27.77 1.56
CA PHE A 318 2.15 -27.84 1.42
C PHE A 318 1.70 -28.38 0.05
N GLY A 319 2.63 -28.88 -0.78
CA GLY A 319 2.33 -29.45 -2.09
C GLY A 319 2.06 -28.40 -3.18
N VAL A 320 2.30 -27.11 -2.93
CA VAL A 320 2.08 -26.05 -3.92
C VAL A 320 3.19 -26.08 -4.98
N PRO A 321 2.87 -26.31 -6.27
CA PRO A 321 3.86 -26.25 -7.33
C PRO A 321 4.30 -24.81 -7.61
N ILE A 322 5.58 -24.63 -7.90
CA ILE A 322 6.17 -23.36 -8.33
C ILE A 322 6.75 -23.56 -9.73
N TYR A 323 6.16 -22.92 -10.74
CA TYR A 323 6.57 -23.01 -12.14
C TYR A 323 7.44 -21.81 -12.51
N VAL A 324 8.74 -22.04 -12.72
CA VAL A 324 9.68 -21.03 -13.25
C VAL A 324 9.67 -21.03 -14.77
N SER A 325 10.09 -19.94 -15.41
CA SER A 325 9.94 -19.71 -16.86
C SER A 325 8.49 -19.87 -17.32
N HIS A 326 7.51 -19.45 -16.50
CA HIS A 326 6.09 -19.45 -16.85
C HIS A 326 5.46 -18.08 -16.54
N THR A 327 4.49 -17.70 -17.37
CA THR A 327 3.63 -16.53 -17.12
C THR A 327 2.16 -16.90 -17.24
N VAL A 328 1.27 -16.00 -16.81
CA VAL A 328 -0.16 -16.09 -17.13
C VAL A 328 -0.37 -15.62 -18.56
N LYS A 329 -0.99 -16.48 -19.38
CA LYS A 329 -1.34 -16.19 -20.76
C LYS A 329 -2.66 -15.44 -20.85
N GLU A 330 -3.68 -15.94 -20.15
CA GLU A 330 -5.02 -15.36 -20.12
C GLU A 330 -5.80 -15.85 -18.89
N VAL A 331 -6.88 -15.14 -18.59
CA VAL A 331 -7.84 -15.50 -17.56
C VAL A 331 -9.20 -15.82 -18.19
N HIS A 332 -9.87 -16.83 -17.65
CA HIS A 332 -11.15 -17.34 -18.14
C HIS A 332 -12.31 -16.90 -17.24
N GLY A 333 -13.45 -16.63 -17.87
CA GLY A 333 -14.70 -16.27 -17.21
C GLY A 333 -15.36 -15.04 -17.86
N GLU A 334 -16.63 -14.83 -17.57
CA GLU A 334 -17.42 -13.71 -18.09
C GLU A 334 -17.61 -12.63 -17.01
N ASP A 335 -18.25 -12.98 -15.90
CA ASP A 335 -18.54 -12.06 -14.80
C ASP A 335 -17.41 -11.98 -13.76
N LYS A 336 -16.63 -13.04 -13.65
CA LYS A 336 -15.56 -13.23 -12.67
C LYS A 336 -14.61 -14.32 -13.14
N VAL A 337 -13.48 -14.46 -12.46
CA VAL A 337 -12.49 -15.51 -12.73
C VAL A 337 -13.07 -16.91 -12.45
N GLU A 338 -12.91 -17.80 -13.43
CA GLU A 338 -13.24 -19.23 -13.35
C GLU A 338 -12.04 -20.14 -13.68
N GLY A 339 -10.93 -19.55 -14.09
CA GLY A 339 -9.67 -20.23 -14.32
C GLY A 339 -8.65 -19.33 -15.00
N ALA A 340 -7.45 -19.85 -15.21
CA ALA A 340 -6.42 -19.15 -15.96
C ALA A 340 -5.57 -20.14 -16.76
N THR A 341 -5.05 -19.71 -17.91
CA THR A 341 -4.03 -20.46 -18.65
C THR A 341 -2.66 -19.91 -18.30
N ILE A 342 -1.74 -20.77 -17.93
CA ILE A 342 -0.32 -20.45 -17.80
C ILE A 342 0.44 -21.03 -19.00
N VAL A 343 1.57 -20.43 -19.36
CA VAL A 343 2.37 -20.85 -20.53
C VAL A 343 3.85 -20.71 -20.20
N LYS A 344 4.69 -21.58 -20.77
CA LYS A 344 6.15 -21.40 -20.68
C LYS A 344 6.59 -20.21 -21.52
N ILE A 345 7.65 -19.55 -21.07
CA ILE A 345 8.32 -18.50 -21.83
C ILE A 345 9.79 -18.85 -22.04
N ASP A 346 10.35 -18.43 -23.18
CA ASP A 346 11.77 -18.57 -23.49
C ASP A 346 12.61 -17.44 -22.86
N GLU A 347 13.91 -17.45 -23.13
CA GLU A 347 14.87 -16.42 -22.66
C GLU A 347 14.59 -15.02 -23.20
N ASN A 348 13.84 -14.91 -24.31
CA ASN A 348 13.39 -13.67 -24.92
C ASN A 348 11.98 -13.27 -24.46
N TRP A 349 11.46 -13.92 -23.41
CA TRP A 349 10.13 -13.68 -22.85
C TRP A 349 8.98 -13.95 -23.84
N LYS A 350 9.21 -14.79 -24.85
CA LYS A 350 8.17 -15.22 -25.79
C LYS A 350 7.51 -16.49 -25.30
N GLU A 351 6.18 -16.57 -25.46
CA GLU A 351 5.42 -17.78 -25.17
C GLU A 351 5.88 -18.95 -26.04
N ILE A 352 5.98 -20.14 -25.46
CA ILE A 352 6.29 -21.39 -26.17
C ILE A 352 4.96 -22.12 -26.47
N PRO A 353 4.50 -22.16 -27.74
CA PRO A 353 3.23 -22.80 -28.08
C PRO A 353 3.18 -24.28 -27.72
N GLY A 354 2.02 -24.78 -27.30
CA GLY A 354 1.82 -26.17 -26.90
C GLY A 354 2.20 -26.45 -25.44
N THR A 355 2.67 -25.44 -24.70
CA THR A 355 3.00 -25.56 -23.27
C THR A 355 1.91 -25.01 -22.35
N GLU A 356 0.79 -24.58 -22.93
CA GLU A 356 -0.35 -24.06 -22.22
C GLU A 356 -0.90 -25.08 -21.22
N LYS A 357 -1.14 -24.60 -19.99
CA LYS A 357 -1.74 -25.38 -18.93
C LYS A 357 -2.85 -24.58 -18.27
N ARG A 358 -4.06 -25.15 -18.27
CA ARG A 358 -5.19 -24.56 -17.54
C ARG A 358 -5.09 -24.86 -16.06
N ILE A 359 -5.27 -23.83 -15.24
CA ILE A 359 -5.37 -23.88 -13.79
C ILE A 359 -6.80 -23.49 -13.39
N ASP A 360 -7.51 -24.43 -12.76
CA ASP A 360 -8.81 -24.18 -12.14
C ASP A 360 -8.64 -23.33 -10.88
N CYS A 361 -9.03 -22.06 -10.96
CA CYS A 361 -8.89 -21.06 -9.91
C CYS A 361 -10.02 -20.02 -9.99
N ASP A 362 -10.38 -19.43 -8.86
CA ASP A 362 -11.34 -18.32 -8.77
C ASP A 362 -10.66 -16.99 -8.38
N ILE A 363 -9.34 -17.04 -8.16
CA ILE A 363 -8.49 -15.91 -7.82
C ILE A 363 -7.20 -16.00 -8.62
N VAL A 364 -6.84 -14.90 -9.30
CA VAL A 364 -5.49 -14.66 -9.82
C VAL A 364 -4.89 -13.48 -9.06
N CYS A 365 -3.75 -13.72 -8.43
CA CYS A 365 -3.09 -12.74 -7.58
C CYS A 365 -1.78 -12.29 -8.22
N LEU A 366 -1.61 -10.98 -8.44
CA LEU A 366 -0.46 -10.40 -9.10
C LEU A 366 0.54 -9.87 -8.06
N ALA A 367 1.75 -10.42 -8.08
CA ALA A 367 2.90 -10.02 -7.26
C ALA A 367 4.11 -9.69 -8.17
N VAL A 368 3.87 -8.83 -9.16
CA VAL A 368 4.80 -8.54 -10.28
C VAL A 368 5.57 -7.22 -10.14
N GLY A 369 5.86 -6.85 -8.88
CA GLY A 369 6.59 -5.62 -8.55
C GLY A 369 5.70 -4.46 -8.13
N LEU A 370 6.35 -3.38 -7.70
CA LEU A 370 5.75 -2.16 -7.19
C LEU A 370 6.35 -0.94 -7.90
N SER A 371 5.60 0.16 -7.93
CA SER A 371 6.03 1.48 -8.41
C SER A 371 5.94 2.52 -7.29
N PRO A 372 7.00 3.30 -7.01
CA PRO A 372 6.96 4.36 -6.02
C PRO A 372 5.86 5.39 -6.24
N SER A 373 5.23 5.89 -5.17
CA SER A 373 4.09 6.82 -5.24
C SER A 373 4.53 8.28 -5.29
N VAL A 374 5.11 8.69 -6.42
CA VAL A 374 5.77 10.02 -6.58
C VAL A 374 4.83 11.22 -6.71
N ARG A 375 3.50 11.03 -6.66
CA ARG A 375 2.53 12.09 -6.98
C ARG A 375 2.56 13.30 -6.04
N VAL A 376 2.80 13.09 -4.75
CA VAL A 376 2.84 14.19 -3.78
C VAL A 376 4.17 14.93 -3.89
N VAL A 377 5.28 14.19 -3.97
CA VAL A 377 6.61 14.80 -4.11
C VAL A 377 6.76 15.57 -5.43
N SER A 378 6.12 15.13 -6.53
CA SER A 378 6.13 15.88 -7.79
C SER A 378 5.49 17.27 -7.69
N LEU A 379 4.58 17.50 -6.75
CA LEU A 379 3.96 18.82 -6.54
C LEU A 379 4.94 19.82 -5.92
N THR A 380 6.01 19.35 -5.29
CA THR A 380 6.97 20.19 -4.57
C THR A 380 8.01 20.86 -5.47
N GLY A 381 8.10 20.41 -6.73
CA GLY A 381 9.18 20.76 -7.65
C GLY A 381 10.48 19.98 -7.42
N ALA A 382 10.50 19.01 -6.50
CA ALA A 382 11.61 18.08 -6.35
C ALA A 382 11.82 17.26 -7.63
N ASP A 383 13.08 16.98 -7.93
CA ASP A 383 13.47 16.30 -9.15
C ASP A 383 13.11 14.80 -9.09
N ILE A 384 12.53 14.30 -10.18
CA ILE A 384 12.09 12.92 -10.31
C ILE A 384 12.71 12.33 -11.57
N ARG A 385 13.26 11.11 -11.45
CA ARG A 385 13.89 10.39 -12.56
C ARG A 385 13.40 8.95 -12.60
N TYR A 386 13.43 8.36 -13.78
CA TYR A 386 13.14 6.94 -13.96
C TYR A 386 14.41 6.11 -13.70
N ILE A 387 14.38 5.29 -12.65
CA ILE A 387 15.47 4.39 -12.27
C ILE A 387 14.87 2.98 -12.13
N PRO A 388 15.11 2.07 -13.09
CA PRO A 388 14.55 0.72 -13.08
C PRO A 388 14.82 -0.04 -11.78
N GLU A 389 16.04 0.09 -11.25
CA GLU A 389 16.45 -0.56 -10.01
C GLU A 389 15.63 -0.06 -8.81
N ALA A 390 15.25 1.22 -8.78
CA ALA A 390 14.40 1.80 -7.74
C ALA A 390 12.92 1.39 -7.86
N GLY A 391 12.52 0.71 -8.92
CA GLY A 391 11.13 0.33 -9.20
C GLY A 391 10.37 1.33 -10.08
N GLY A 392 11.07 2.25 -10.77
CA GLY A 392 10.46 3.18 -11.72
C GLY A 392 10.81 4.63 -11.44
N TYR A 393 9.82 5.53 -11.49
CA TYR A 393 10.02 6.93 -11.14
C TYR A 393 10.26 7.08 -9.65
N VAL A 394 11.34 7.76 -9.27
CA VAL A 394 11.76 7.98 -7.88
C VAL A 394 12.23 9.43 -7.71
N ALA A 395 12.02 10.00 -6.53
CA ALA A 395 12.55 11.32 -6.19
C ALA A 395 14.07 11.24 -5.99
N ILE A 396 14.79 12.18 -6.59
CA ILE A 396 16.24 12.32 -6.39
C ILE A 396 16.49 12.93 -5.01
N HIS A 397 17.32 12.26 -4.21
CA HIS A 397 17.61 12.61 -2.82
C HIS A 397 19.04 12.26 -2.42
N ASP A 398 19.52 12.84 -1.32
CA ASP A 398 20.82 12.56 -0.74
C ASP A 398 20.80 11.45 0.34
N ASP A 399 21.96 11.22 0.96
CA ASP A 399 22.13 10.26 2.05
C ASP A 399 21.55 10.75 3.40
N CYS A 400 20.92 11.93 3.43
CA CYS A 400 20.09 12.42 4.52
C CYS A 400 18.59 12.25 4.23
N MET A 401 18.26 11.64 3.09
CA MET A 401 16.91 11.49 2.55
C MET A 401 16.26 12.81 2.08
N GLU A 402 17.01 13.90 1.99
CA GLU A 402 16.52 15.19 1.52
C GLU A 402 16.51 15.22 -0.01
N THR A 403 15.39 15.62 -0.59
CA THR A 403 15.25 15.74 -2.04
C THR A 403 15.99 16.97 -2.58
N THR A 404 15.99 17.16 -3.90
CA THR A 404 16.47 18.41 -4.50
C THR A 404 15.64 19.65 -4.11
N LYS A 405 14.44 19.44 -3.53
CA LYS A 405 13.71 20.53 -2.87
C LYS A 405 14.10 20.58 -1.39
N ARG A 406 14.90 21.59 -1.03
CA ARG A 406 15.30 21.86 0.35
C ARG A 406 14.09 21.84 1.30
N GLY A 407 14.20 21.10 2.39
CA GLY A 407 13.17 20.91 3.41
C GLY A 407 12.12 19.84 3.12
N ILE A 408 12.18 19.21 1.94
CA ILE A 408 11.35 18.08 1.56
C ILE A 408 12.19 16.81 1.57
N PHE A 409 11.80 15.85 2.39
CA PHE A 409 12.43 14.55 2.57
C PHE A 409 11.55 13.43 2.04
N VAL A 410 12.14 12.31 1.64
CA VAL A 410 11.42 11.10 1.18
C VAL A 410 11.88 9.87 1.92
N ALA A 411 10.99 8.91 2.22
CA ALA A 411 11.39 7.69 2.93
C ALA A 411 10.56 6.46 2.55
N GLY A 412 11.14 5.28 2.76
CA GLY A 412 10.52 4.00 2.45
C GLY A 412 10.41 3.76 0.95
N ASP A 413 9.39 2.99 0.54
CA ASP A 413 9.23 2.57 -0.86
C ASP A 413 9.10 3.73 -1.87
N LEU A 414 8.78 4.95 -1.40
CA LEU A 414 8.82 6.16 -2.25
C LEU A 414 10.24 6.48 -2.73
N SER A 415 11.24 6.19 -1.90
CA SER A 415 12.65 6.48 -2.14
C SER A 415 13.38 5.33 -2.88
N GLY A 416 12.65 4.26 -3.19
CA GLY A 416 13.14 3.04 -3.83
C GLY A 416 12.45 1.81 -3.23
N ILE A 417 12.02 0.86 -4.06
CA ILE A 417 11.34 -0.37 -3.59
C ILE A 417 12.36 -1.30 -2.89
N GLU A 418 12.24 -1.43 -1.57
CA GLU A 418 13.13 -2.24 -0.75
C GLU A 418 12.33 -3.01 0.34
N GLU A 419 12.98 -3.42 1.43
CA GLU A 419 12.35 -4.15 2.52
C GLU A 419 11.80 -3.23 3.61
N ALA A 420 10.84 -3.75 4.38
CA ALA A 420 10.24 -3.08 5.53
C ALA A 420 11.26 -2.54 6.54
N SER A 421 12.32 -3.31 6.84
CA SER A 421 13.38 -2.90 7.78
C SER A 421 14.15 -1.69 7.27
N ILE A 422 14.38 -1.62 5.95
CA ILE A 422 15.01 -0.48 5.30
C ILE A 422 14.08 0.74 5.36
N ALA A 423 12.79 0.56 5.07
CA ALA A 423 11.82 1.65 5.15
C ALA A 423 11.72 2.27 6.56
N MET A 424 11.81 1.46 7.62
CA MET A 424 11.86 1.96 9.00
C MET A 424 13.11 2.81 9.25
N LEU A 425 14.30 2.35 8.82
CA LEU A 425 15.56 3.07 9.02
C LEU A 425 15.63 4.36 8.21
N GLU A 426 15.20 4.34 6.95
CA GLU A 426 15.05 5.55 6.13
C GLU A 426 14.07 6.53 6.76
N GLY A 427 12.96 6.02 7.32
CA GLY A 427 12.02 6.81 8.09
C GLY A 427 12.69 7.54 9.25
N LYS A 428 13.47 6.82 10.08
CA LYS A 428 14.22 7.43 11.18
C LYS A 428 15.21 8.50 10.69
N LEU A 429 15.96 8.19 9.63
CA LEU A 429 16.95 9.13 9.07
C LEU A 429 16.28 10.41 8.55
N ALA A 430 15.18 10.28 7.80
CA ALA A 430 14.39 11.41 7.33
C ALA A 430 13.73 12.19 8.48
N GLY A 431 13.22 11.50 9.51
CA GLY A 431 12.67 12.13 10.72
C GLY A 431 13.71 12.96 11.48
N LEU A 432 14.92 12.42 11.63
CA LEU A 432 16.04 13.12 12.27
C LEU A 432 16.44 14.37 11.47
N TYR A 433 16.72 14.26 10.17
CA TYR A 433 17.15 15.42 9.39
C TYR A 433 16.04 16.43 9.10
N SER A 434 14.77 15.99 9.06
CA SER A 434 13.64 16.92 9.00
C SER A 434 13.48 17.72 10.30
N ALA A 435 13.70 17.11 11.46
CA ALA A 435 13.74 17.84 12.74
C ALA A 435 14.92 18.83 12.79
N LYS A 436 16.11 18.43 12.31
CA LYS A 436 17.26 19.32 12.16
C LYS A 436 16.92 20.53 11.30
N ARG A 437 16.28 20.30 10.14
CA ARG A 437 15.83 21.35 9.23
C ARG A 437 14.80 22.28 9.88
N ALA A 438 13.97 21.76 10.79
CA ALA A 438 13.02 22.54 11.59
C ALA A 438 13.66 23.31 12.75
N GLY A 439 14.99 23.28 12.88
CA GLY A 439 15.75 24.03 13.89
C GLY A 439 15.91 23.30 15.22
N LYS A 440 15.73 21.97 15.25
CA LYS A 440 15.98 21.14 16.43
C LYS A 440 17.44 20.67 16.45
N ASP A 441 17.98 20.48 17.65
CA ASP A 441 19.28 19.85 17.84
C ASP A 441 19.14 18.33 17.72
N VAL A 442 20.03 17.71 16.96
CA VAL A 442 19.94 16.28 16.60
C VAL A 442 21.26 15.57 16.81
N ASP A 443 21.17 14.28 17.12
CA ASP A 443 22.32 13.43 17.36
C ASP A 443 22.85 12.86 16.02
N GLU A 444 23.95 13.41 15.52
CA GLU A 444 24.61 12.94 14.29
C GLU A 444 25.21 11.53 14.42
N ASP A 445 25.58 11.09 15.64
CA ASP A 445 26.08 9.73 15.85
C ASP A 445 24.96 8.71 15.60
N LYS A 446 23.71 9.05 15.97
CA LYS A 446 22.53 8.25 15.61
C LYS A 446 22.27 8.23 14.11
N ALA A 447 22.44 9.33 13.40
CA ALA A 447 22.31 9.33 11.95
C ALA A 447 23.34 8.40 11.28
N ASN A 448 24.59 8.42 11.75
CA ASN A 448 25.65 7.54 11.28
C ASN A 448 25.37 6.06 11.60
N GLU A 449 24.81 5.76 12.77
CA GLU A 449 24.36 4.40 13.12
C GLU A 449 23.31 3.89 12.12
N TYR A 450 22.31 4.72 11.76
CA TYR A 450 21.28 4.33 10.80
C TYR A 450 21.83 4.10 9.40
N ARG A 451 22.75 4.95 8.92
CA ARG A 451 23.41 4.76 7.62
C ARG A 451 24.17 3.45 7.55
N LYS A 452 25.01 3.18 8.55
CA LYS A 452 25.78 1.93 8.62
C LYS A 452 24.86 0.70 8.57
N ARG A 453 23.73 0.74 9.29
CA ARG A 453 22.76 -0.37 9.28
C ARG A 453 22.03 -0.51 7.96
N LEU A 454 21.73 0.59 7.26
CA LEU A 454 21.19 0.54 5.90
C LEU A 454 22.17 -0.13 4.94
N GLU A 455 23.47 0.17 5.04
CA GLU A 455 24.51 -0.49 4.25
C GLU A 455 24.58 -1.99 4.55
N GLU A 456 24.54 -2.39 5.82
CA GLU A 456 24.54 -3.79 6.26
C GLU A 456 23.33 -4.57 5.71
N LEU A 457 22.12 -4.00 5.77
CA LEU A 457 20.92 -4.65 5.23
C LEU A 457 20.99 -4.80 3.70
N ARG A 458 21.47 -3.76 3.02
CA ARG A 458 21.67 -3.75 1.57
C ARG A 458 22.82 -4.65 1.12
N ALA A 459 23.69 -5.09 2.04
CA ALA A 459 24.74 -6.05 1.75
C ALA A 459 24.21 -7.47 1.42
N GLY A 460 22.96 -7.76 1.84
CA GLY A 460 22.33 -9.06 1.64
C GLY A 460 22.02 -9.44 0.18
N PRO A 461 21.65 -10.71 -0.07
CA PRO A 461 21.50 -11.26 -1.42
C PRO A 461 20.37 -10.62 -2.25
N PHE A 462 19.40 -9.97 -1.61
CA PHE A 462 18.32 -9.24 -2.28
C PHE A 462 18.51 -7.72 -2.25
N GLY A 463 19.61 -7.24 -1.64
CA GLY A 463 19.91 -5.81 -1.50
C GLY A 463 20.65 -5.19 -2.68
N GLU A 464 21.20 -6.00 -3.60
CA GLU A 464 21.97 -5.51 -4.75
C GLU A 464 21.21 -4.48 -5.59
N ARG A 465 19.95 -4.78 -5.93
CA ARG A 465 19.10 -3.87 -6.68
C ARG A 465 18.88 -2.54 -5.93
N GLY A 466 18.68 -2.60 -4.61
CA GLY A 466 18.56 -1.41 -3.76
C GLY A 466 19.84 -0.57 -3.75
N ARG A 467 21.01 -1.20 -3.63
CA ARG A 467 22.31 -0.50 -3.71
C ARG A 467 22.50 0.23 -5.03
N LEU A 468 22.30 -0.46 -6.15
CA LEU A 468 22.41 0.13 -7.49
C LEU A 468 21.44 1.30 -7.67
N ALA A 469 20.23 1.20 -7.12
CA ALA A 469 19.28 2.30 -7.11
C ALA A 469 19.82 3.51 -6.34
N LYS A 470 20.28 3.32 -5.11
CA LYS A 470 20.76 4.42 -4.24
C LYS A 470 22.04 5.07 -4.77
N GLU A 471 22.98 4.29 -5.33
CA GLU A 471 24.17 4.83 -5.98
C GLU A 471 23.80 5.76 -7.16
N LYS A 472 22.86 5.34 -8.02
CA LYS A 472 22.38 6.16 -9.14
C LYS A 472 21.65 7.41 -8.66
N ILE A 473 20.81 7.29 -7.65
CA ILE A 473 20.09 8.41 -7.04
C ILE A 473 21.08 9.44 -6.48
N GLY A 474 22.04 9.00 -5.67
CA GLY A 474 23.02 9.89 -5.05
C GLY A 474 23.94 10.58 -6.07
N ARG A 475 24.31 9.89 -7.15
CA ARG A 475 25.05 10.51 -8.27
C ARG A 475 24.23 11.61 -8.94
N LEU A 476 22.97 11.34 -9.29
CA LEU A 476 22.09 12.31 -9.93
C LEU A 476 21.79 13.52 -9.02
N TRP A 477 21.72 13.30 -7.70
CA TRP A 477 21.54 14.39 -6.73
C TRP A 477 22.72 15.35 -6.73
N LYS A 478 23.96 14.84 -6.82
CA LYS A 478 25.21 15.62 -6.93
C LYS A 478 25.36 16.32 -8.28
N GLU A 479 24.58 15.95 -9.30
CA GLU A 479 24.55 16.68 -10.57
C GLU A 479 23.57 17.87 -10.52
N CYS A 480 22.64 17.87 -9.56
CA CYS A 480 21.64 18.93 -9.37
C CYS A 480 22.07 20.05 -8.41
N HIS A 481 23.16 19.85 -7.67
CA HIS A 481 23.76 20.79 -6.69
C HIS A 481 25.26 20.87 -6.92
#